data_AF-A0A2K3KEL3-F1
#
_entry.id   AF-A0A2K3KEL3-F1
#
_cell.length_a   1.000
_cell.length_b   1.000
_cell.length_c   1.000
_cell.angle_alpha   90.00
_cell.angle_beta   90.00
_cell.angle_gamma   90.00
#
_symmetry.space_group_name_H-M   'P 1'
#
loop_
_entity.id
_entity.type
_entity.pdbx_description
1 polymer ?
#
loop_
_entity_poly.entity_id
_entity_poly.type
_entity_poly.pdbx_seq_one_letter_code
_entity_poly.pdbx_strand_id
1 'polypeptide(L)'
;MDMAEQELPFRPVSPKSRKKKDKQKEKSAGQPYNTRFGNPYTRIALKNFCFSHKQDINFSSLKHAAHRFKEWNLMAFGNVDHNVNFAIAEVTNIQTLIDENGITDDLQRRDFEAQLLLSKALVQQDSFWREKARVKKFSFGDCNTAYFHRRAQIRSATKSIALLRHEGGVIT
;
A
#
# COMPACT_ATOMS: atom_id res chain seq x y z
N MET A 1 -32.13 -59.02 4.76
CA MET A 1 -32.52 -58.16 5.90
C MET A 1 -31.27 -57.43 6.33
N ASP A 2 -31.00 -56.29 5.71
CA ASP A 2 -29.85 -55.44 6.04
C ASP A 2 -30.27 -54.43 7.11
N MET A 3 -29.61 -54.46 8.26
CA MET A 3 -29.77 -53.49 9.34
C MET A 3 -28.70 -52.41 9.14
N ALA A 4 -29.03 -51.34 8.43
CA ALA A 4 -28.14 -50.19 8.28
C ALA A 4 -28.10 -49.38 9.58
N GLU A 5 -27.00 -49.47 10.32
CA GLU A 5 -26.62 -48.51 11.35
C GLU A 5 -26.42 -47.13 10.69
N GLN A 6 -27.34 -46.20 10.98
CA GLN A 6 -27.15 -44.79 10.63
C GLN A 6 -26.34 -44.12 11.75
N GLU A 7 -25.03 -44.01 11.54
CA GLU A 7 -24.17 -43.10 12.30
C GLU A 7 -24.63 -41.65 12.12
N LEU A 8 -25.09 -41.00 13.19
CA LEU A 8 -25.41 -39.58 13.17
C LEU A 8 -24.12 -38.75 13.09
N PRO A 9 -24.06 -37.72 12.20
CA PRO A 9 -22.82 -36.99 11.99
C PRO A 9 -22.38 -36.22 13.23
N PHE A 10 -21.07 -36.31 13.52
CA PHE A 10 -20.41 -35.66 14.64
C PHE A 10 -20.66 -34.15 14.63
N ARG A 11 -21.26 -33.61 15.69
CA ARG A 11 -21.33 -32.15 15.89
C ARG A 11 -20.10 -31.70 16.70
N PRO A 12 -19.23 -30.83 16.15
CA PRO A 12 -18.10 -30.32 16.90
C PRO A 12 -18.60 -29.40 18.03
N VAL A 13 -18.34 -29.80 19.28
CA VAL A 13 -18.64 -28.99 20.46
C VAL A 13 -17.59 -27.87 20.56
N SER A 14 -17.95 -26.69 20.05
CA SER A 14 -17.15 -25.48 20.19
C SER A 14 -17.23 -24.93 21.63
N PRO A 15 -16.08 -24.64 22.29
CA PRO A 15 -16.04 -24.05 23.63
C PRO A 15 -16.76 -22.69 23.69
N LYS A 16 -17.39 -22.37 24.83
CA LYS A 16 -18.15 -21.12 25.03
C LYS A 16 -17.35 -19.84 24.69
N SER A 17 -16.02 -19.88 24.78
CA SER A 17 -15.11 -18.79 24.40
C SER A 17 -15.06 -18.53 22.89
N ARG A 18 -15.18 -19.56 22.04
CA ARG A 18 -15.24 -19.42 20.56
C ARG A 18 -16.57 -18.79 20.13
N LYS A 19 -17.69 -19.24 20.70
CA LYS A 19 -19.03 -18.69 20.39
C LYS A 19 -19.16 -17.19 20.67
N LYS A 20 -18.42 -16.65 21.66
CA LYS A 20 -18.40 -15.21 21.97
C LYS A 20 -17.60 -14.41 20.92
N LYS A 21 -16.51 -15.00 20.42
CA LYS A 21 -15.66 -14.41 19.36
C LYS A 21 -16.38 -14.39 18.01
N ASP A 22 -17.11 -15.46 17.70
CA ASP A 22 -17.87 -15.58 16.45
C ASP A 22 -19.08 -14.61 16.42
N LYS A 23 -19.82 -14.48 17.55
CA LYS A 23 -20.88 -13.45 17.71
C LYS A 23 -20.37 -12.02 17.60
N GLN A 24 -19.11 -11.76 17.95
CA GLN A 24 -18.50 -10.43 17.85
C GLN A 24 -18.00 -10.14 16.43
N LYS A 25 -17.65 -11.20 15.67
CA LYS A 25 -17.22 -11.13 14.27
C LYS A 25 -18.40 -10.86 13.34
N GLU A 26 -19.54 -11.52 13.55
CA GLU A 26 -20.78 -11.30 12.78
C GLU A 26 -21.33 -9.88 12.96
N LYS A 27 -21.30 -9.32 14.17
CA LYS A 27 -21.72 -7.92 14.44
C LYS A 27 -20.81 -6.86 13.81
N SER A 28 -19.62 -7.24 13.34
CA SER A 28 -18.62 -6.33 12.76
C SER A 28 -18.48 -6.43 11.25
N ALA A 29 -19.15 -7.40 10.60
CA ALA A 29 -19.00 -7.67 9.18
C ALA A 29 -19.65 -6.62 8.25
N GLY A 30 -20.51 -5.73 8.79
CA GLY A 30 -21.23 -4.70 8.04
C GLY A 30 -20.94 -3.26 8.43
N GLN A 31 -19.96 -2.99 9.30
CA GLN A 31 -19.62 -1.62 9.69
C GLN A 31 -18.35 -1.13 8.98
N PRO A 32 -18.36 0.07 8.37
CA PRO A 32 -17.18 0.64 7.75
C PRO A 32 -16.07 0.79 8.80
N TYR A 33 -14.85 0.40 8.43
CA TYR A 33 -13.67 0.34 9.31
C TYR A 33 -13.27 1.68 9.97
N ASN A 34 -14.01 2.78 9.71
CA ASN A 34 -13.70 4.11 10.22
C ASN A 34 -14.26 4.40 11.63
N THR A 35 -15.20 3.59 12.15
CA THR A 35 -15.97 3.98 13.35
C THR A 35 -15.34 3.52 14.67
N ARG A 36 -14.13 2.93 14.63
CA ARG A 36 -13.42 2.41 15.82
C ARG A 36 -12.20 3.23 16.25
N PHE A 37 -12.10 4.50 15.88
CA PHE A 37 -10.94 5.32 16.20
C PHE A 37 -11.28 6.64 16.88
N GLY A 38 -10.84 6.74 18.15
CA GLY A 38 -10.46 7.98 18.81
C GLY A 38 -11.62 8.89 19.22
N ASN A 39 -11.56 9.39 20.47
CA ASN A 39 -12.40 10.50 20.87
C ASN A 39 -12.19 11.68 19.87
N PRO A 40 -13.24 12.29 19.29
CA PRO A 40 -13.15 13.38 18.32
C PRO A 40 -12.16 14.49 18.69
N TYR A 41 -11.98 14.78 19.99
CA TYR A 41 -11.03 15.78 20.48
C TYR A 41 -9.56 15.46 20.15
N THR A 42 -9.17 14.18 20.16
CA THR A 42 -7.79 13.76 19.82
C THR A 42 -7.47 13.88 18.33
N ARG A 43 -8.49 13.76 17.47
CA ARG A 43 -8.38 13.92 16.02
C ARG A 43 -8.23 15.40 15.60
N ILE A 44 -8.75 16.31 16.42
CA ILE A 44 -8.65 17.77 16.22
C ILE A 44 -7.27 18.26 16.70
N ALA A 45 -6.78 17.78 17.84
CA ALA A 45 -5.49 18.20 18.39
C ALA A 45 -4.29 17.91 17.47
N LEU A 46 -4.25 16.73 16.84
CA LEU A 46 -3.18 16.38 15.87
C LEU A 46 -3.27 17.20 14.58
N LYS A 47 -4.48 17.54 14.13
CA LYS A 47 -4.66 18.44 12.99
C LYS A 47 -4.17 19.85 13.33
N ASN A 48 -4.48 20.36 14.52
CA ASN A 48 -4.14 21.72 14.90
C ASN A 48 -2.63 21.91 15.13
N PHE A 49 -1.95 20.91 15.71
CA PHE A 49 -0.49 20.97 15.94
C PHE A 49 0.33 21.05 14.63
N CYS A 50 -0.07 20.36 13.57
CA CYS A 50 0.59 20.43 12.27
C CYS A 50 0.22 21.68 11.43
N PHE A 51 -0.80 22.45 11.83
CA PHE A 51 -1.27 23.62 11.07
C PHE A 51 -0.78 24.97 11.61
N SER A 52 -0.26 25.05 12.84
CA SER A 52 0.23 26.31 13.44
C SER A 52 1.51 26.90 12.81
N HIS A 53 2.13 26.21 11.86
CA HIS A 53 3.34 26.68 11.17
C HIS A 53 3.30 26.37 9.66
N LYS A 54 2.17 26.62 9.01
CA LYS A 54 2.15 26.68 7.54
C LYS A 54 2.63 28.05 7.11
N GLN A 55 3.82 28.10 6.51
CA GLN A 55 4.17 29.19 5.59
C GLN A 55 3.06 29.28 4.53
N ASP A 56 2.72 30.49 4.09
CA ASP A 56 1.74 30.73 3.04
C ASP A 56 2.25 30.17 1.71
N ILE A 57 2.04 28.88 1.52
CA ILE A 57 2.39 28.17 0.31
C ILE A 57 1.48 28.71 -0.80
N ASN A 58 2.06 29.45 -1.75
CA ASN A 58 1.35 29.96 -2.91
C ASN A 58 0.81 28.79 -3.76
N PHE A 59 -0.51 28.59 -3.72
CA PHE A 59 -1.18 27.48 -4.40
C PHE A 59 -1.18 27.59 -5.94
N SER A 60 -1.03 28.79 -6.52
CA SER A 60 -1.07 28.94 -7.98
C SER A 60 0.26 28.56 -8.65
N SER A 61 1.39 28.95 -8.05
CA SER A 61 2.72 28.57 -8.54
C SER A 61 2.94 27.05 -8.42
N LEU A 62 2.45 26.43 -7.34
CA LEU A 62 2.50 24.98 -7.16
C LEU A 62 1.67 24.22 -8.20
N LYS A 63 0.49 24.72 -8.57
CA LYS A 63 -0.33 24.10 -9.62
C LYS A 63 0.39 24.14 -10.96
N HIS A 64 1.04 25.26 -11.27
CA HIS A 64 1.79 25.41 -12.51
C HIS A 64 3.01 24.48 -12.55
N ALA A 65 3.76 24.38 -11.45
CA ALA A 65 4.86 23.43 -11.33
C ALA A 65 4.37 21.97 -11.47
N ALA A 66 3.26 21.60 -10.81
CA ALA A 66 2.68 20.27 -10.93
C ALA A 66 2.25 19.94 -12.37
N HIS A 67 1.73 20.91 -13.12
CA HIS A 67 1.40 20.73 -14.53
C HIS A 67 2.66 20.46 -15.36
N ARG A 68 3.69 21.29 -15.22
CA ARG A 68 4.97 21.13 -15.92
C ARG A 68 5.63 19.78 -15.60
N PHE A 69 5.54 19.32 -14.36
CA PHE A 69 6.04 17.99 -13.99
C PHE A 69 5.25 16.85 -14.64
N LYS A 70 3.93 17.00 -14.82
CA LYS A 70 3.13 16.00 -15.55
C LYS A 70 3.50 15.96 -17.03
N GLU A 71 3.65 17.11 -17.66
CA GLU A 71 4.10 17.20 -19.07
C GLU A 71 5.48 16.57 -19.22
N TRP A 72 6.43 16.93 -18.36
CA TRP A 72 7.77 16.35 -18.38
C TRP A 72 7.73 14.83 -18.16
N ASN A 73 6.91 14.32 -17.23
CA ASN A 73 6.77 12.89 -17.00
C ASN A 73 6.27 12.16 -18.26
N LEU A 74 5.26 12.72 -18.93
CA LEU A 74 4.74 12.18 -20.17
C LEU A 74 5.78 12.22 -21.29
N MET A 75 6.56 13.29 -21.39
CA MET A 75 7.59 13.42 -22.44
C MET A 75 8.81 12.55 -22.18
N ALA A 76 9.22 12.39 -20.93
CA ALA A 76 10.43 11.65 -20.56
C ALA A 76 10.21 10.14 -20.48
N PHE A 77 9.07 9.70 -19.93
CA PHE A 77 8.78 8.28 -19.69
C PHE A 77 7.62 7.76 -20.53
N GLY A 78 6.72 8.63 -20.98
CA GLY A 78 5.53 8.22 -21.71
C GLY A 78 4.62 7.29 -20.91
N ASN A 79 3.92 6.42 -21.62
CA ASN A 79 3.17 5.34 -21.00
C ASN A 79 4.10 4.13 -20.84
N VAL A 80 4.57 3.91 -19.62
CA VAL A 80 5.49 2.82 -19.29
C VAL A 80 4.95 1.44 -19.69
N ASP A 81 3.66 1.18 -19.43
CA ASP A 81 3.04 -0.10 -19.80
C ASP A 81 2.94 -0.27 -21.32
N HIS A 82 2.67 0.81 -22.05
CA HIS A 82 2.69 0.80 -23.51
C HIS A 82 4.09 0.52 -24.05
N ASN A 83 5.13 1.13 -23.48
CA ASN A 83 6.52 0.91 -23.90
C ASN A 83 6.96 -0.55 -23.70
N VAL A 84 6.55 -1.18 -22.59
CA VAL A 84 6.80 -2.61 -22.36
C VAL A 84 6.06 -3.46 -23.39
N ASN A 85 4.77 -3.20 -23.62
CA ASN A 85 3.99 -3.96 -24.59
C ASN A 85 4.54 -3.81 -26.01
N PHE A 86 4.99 -2.62 -26.39
CA PHE A 86 5.65 -2.37 -27.67
C PHE A 86 6.95 -3.18 -27.80
N ALA A 87 7.80 -3.16 -26.76
CA ALA A 87 9.04 -3.91 -26.79
C ALA A 87 8.82 -5.44 -26.83
N ILE A 88 7.79 -5.94 -26.12
CA ILE A 88 7.37 -7.34 -26.22
C ILE A 88 6.93 -7.67 -27.64
N ALA A 89 6.09 -6.82 -28.24
CA ALA A 89 5.60 -7.02 -29.60
C ALA A 89 6.76 -7.08 -30.62
N GLU A 90 7.76 -6.22 -30.46
CA GLU A 90 8.94 -6.20 -31.33
C GLU A 90 9.77 -7.49 -31.21
N VAL A 91 10.04 -7.95 -29.98
CA VAL A 91 10.72 -9.23 -29.76
C VAL A 91 9.92 -10.39 -30.36
N THR A 92 8.60 -10.42 -30.16
CA THR A 92 7.76 -11.48 -30.73
C THR A 92 7.77 -11.46 -32.25
N ASN A 93 7.74 -10.28 -32.88
CA ASN A 93 7.79 -10.13 -34.33
C ASN A 93 9.12 -10.65 -34.90
N ILE A 94 10.23 -10.31 -34.27
CA ILE A 94 11.55 -10.79 -34.70
C ILE A 94 11.67 -12.30 -34.50
N GLN A 95 11.18 -12.83 -33.38
CA GLN A 95 11.18 -14.28 -33.16
C GLN A 95 10.34 -15.01 -34.21
N THR A 96 9.17 -14.48 -34.58
CA THR A 96 8.37 -15.08 -35.65
C THR A 96 9.08 -15.06 -37.00
N LEU A 97 9.82 -13.99 -37.31
CA LEU A 97 10.62 -13.92 -38.53
C LEU A 97 11.78 -14.92 -38.53
N ILE A 98 12.39 -15.17 -37.37
CA ILE A 98 13.43 -16.20 -37.21
C ILE A 98 12.84 -17.59 -37.39
N ASP A 99 11.65 -17.85 -36.86
CA ASP A 99 10.96 -19.13 -36.98
C ASP A 99 10.56 -19.43 -38.43
N GLU A 100 10.17 -18.40 -39.20
CA GLU A 100 9.76 -18.51 -40.60
C GLU A 100 10.93 -18.58 -41.59
N ASN A 101 11.93 -17.69 -41.43
CA ASN A 101 13.00 -17.49 -42.42
C ASN A 101 14.34 -18.11 -42.01
N GLY A 102 14.43 -18.66 -40.80
CA GLY A 102 15.67 -19.16 -40.21
C GLY A 102 16.58 -18.05 -39.67
N ILE A 103 17.64 -18.47 -38.99
CA ILE A 103 18.57 -17.55 -38.33
C ILE A 103 19.52 -16.94 -39.37
N THR A 104 19.43 -15.63 -39.55
CA THR A 104 20.36 -14.81 -40.35
C THR A 104 21.06 -13.81 -39.45
N ASP A 105 22.30 -13.43 -39.76
CA ASP A 105 23.10 -12.48 -38.96
C ASP A 105 22.38 -11.14 -38.72
N ASP A 106 21.66 -10.61 -39.72
CA ASP A 106 20.84 -9.39 -39.56
C ASP A 106 19.67 -9.59 -38.58
N LEU A 107 18.98 -10.73 -38.64
CA LEU A 107 17.88 -11.05 -37.72
C LEU A 107 18.40 -11.25 -36.29
N GLN A 108 19.56 -11.89 -36.13
CA GLN A 108 20.19 -12.08 -34.83
C GLN A 108 20.61 -10.74 -34.20
N ARG A 109 21.13 -9.81 -35.01
CA ARG A 109 21.41 -8.44 -34.56
C ARG A 109 20.14 -7.71 -34.12
N ARG A 110 19.07 -7.79 -34.91
CA ARG A 110 17.78 -7.17 -34.56
C ARG A 110 17.17 -7.78 -33.30
N ASP A 111 17.24 -9.10 -33.13
CA ASP A 111 16.78 -9.78 -31.92
C ASP A 111 17.51 -9.27 -30.69
N PHE A 112 18.84 -9.17 -30.76
CA PHE A 112 19.63 -8.59 -29.68
C PHE A 112 19.21 -7.15 -29.35
N GLU A 113 19.00 -6.30 -30.37
CA GLU A 113 18.54 -4.92 -30.19
C GLU A 113 17.15 -4.85 -29.53
N ALA A 114 16.22 -5.72 -29.94
CA ALA A 114 14.87 -5.79 -29.39
C ALA A 114 14.86 -6.31 -27.95
N GLN A 115 15.65 -7.33 -27.63
CA GLN A 115 15.81 -7.82 -26.26
C GLN A 115 16.44 -6.76 -25.35
N LEU A 116 17.41 -5.99 -25.87
CA LEU A 116 17.99 -4.87 -25.13
C LEU A 116 16.95 -3.78 -24.86
N LEU A 117 16.10 -3.46 -25.84
CA LEU A 117 15.01 -2.51 -25.69
C LEU A 117 14.01 -2.99 -24.62
N LEU A 118 13.60 -4.26 -24.67
CA LEU A 118 12.70 -4.86 -23.69
C LEU A 118 13.29 -4.81 -22.28
N SER A 119 14.57 -5.17 -22.13
CA SER A 119 15.27 -5.09 -20.84
C SER A 119 15.24 -3.67 -20.25
N LYS A 120 15.53 -2.65 -21.08
CA LYS A 120 15.45 -1.24 -20.66
C LYS A 120 14.03 -0.85 -20.23
N ALA A 121 13.01 -1.25 -21.00
CA ALA A 121 11.62 -0.95 -20.68
C ALA A 121 11.17 -1.61 -19.36
N LEU A 122 11.58 -2.85 -19.10
CA LEU A 122 11.28 -3.57 -17.86
C LEU A 122 11.95 -2.93 -16.64
N VAL A 123 13.21 -2.50 -16.75
CA VAL A 123 13.91 -1.79 -15.67
C VAL A 123 13.21 -0.47 -15.31
N GLN A 124 12.73 0.26 -16.31
CA GLN A 124 11.93 1.47 -16.11
C GLN A 124 10.59 1.14 -15.42
N GLN A 125 9.92 0.07 -15.83
CA GLN A 125 8.67 -0.37 -15.22
C GLN A 125 8.84 -0.80 -13.75
N ASP A 126 9.90 -1.54 -13.42
CA ASP A 126 10.20 -1.90 -12.02
C ASP A 126 10.45 -0.65 -11.17
N SER A 127 11.27 0.27 -11.68
CA SER A 127 11.57 1.54 -11.00
C SER A 127 10.29 2.35 -10.76
N PHE A 128 9.40 2.41 -11.75
CA PHE A 128 8.11 3.06 -11.65
C PHE A 128 7.22 2.44 -10.56
N TRP A 129 7.07 1.12 -10.54
CA TRP A 129 6.23 0.44 -9.55
C TRP A 129 6.81 0.52 -8.15
N ARG A 130 8.13 0.46 -8.02
CA ARG A 130 8.84 0.67 -6.76
C ARG A 130 8.55 2.04 -6.18
N GLU A 131 8.65 3.10 -7.00
CA GLU A 131 8.33 4.46 -6.57
C GLU A 131 6.86 4.61 -6.18
N LYS A 132 5.95 4.08 -7.02
CA LYS A 132 4.51 4.11 -6.76
C LYS A 132 4.15 3.39 -5.45
N ALA A 133 4.81 2.28 -5.16
CA ALA A 133 4.65 1.56 -3.89
C ALA A 133 5.18 2.37 -2.70
N ARG A 134 6.34 3.03 -2.84
CA ARG A 134 6.87 3.94 -1.81
C ARG A 134 5.90 5.08 -1.50
N VAL A 135 5.41 5.77 -2.53
CA VAL A 135 4.45 6.87 -2.38
C VAL A 135 3.15 6.39 -1.75
N LYS A 136 2.62 5.23 -2.17
CA LYS A 136 1.44 4.63 -1.55
C LYS A 136 1.69 4.33 -0.07
N LYS A 137 2.80 3.67 0.27
CA LYS A 137 3.16 3.38 1.66
C LYS A 137 3.28 4.64 2.50
N PHE A 138 3.86 5.71 1.95
CA PHE A 138 3.93 7.00 2.61
C PHE A 138 2.54 7.63 2.81
N SER A 139 1.71 7.65 1.77
CA SER A 139 0.40 8.31 1.76
C SER A 139 -0.62 7.61 2.66
N PHE A 140 -0.65 6.28 2.64
CA PHE A 140 -1.54 5.48 3.49
C PHE A 140 -0.94 5.21 4.89
N GLY A 141 0.34 5.52 5.08
CA GLY A 141 1.07 5.29 6.32
C GLY A 141 1.26 3.81 6.66
N ASP A 142 1.74 3.55 7.87
CA ASP A 142 1.74 2.21 8.45
C ASP A 142 0.33 1.90 8.99
N CYS A 143 -0.41 1.05 8.27
CA CYS A 143 -1.73 0.59 8.71
C CYS A 143 -1.68 -0.26 9.99
N ASN A 144 -0.49 -0.59 10.52
CA ASN A 144 -0.32 -1.21 11.84
C ASN A 144 -0.50 -0.21 12.99
N THR A 145 -1.58 0.56 12.92
CA THR A 145 -2.00 1.48 14.00
C THR A 145 -2.16 0.73 15.32
N ALA A 146 -2.60 -0.55 15.29
CA ALA A 146 -2.75 -1.40 16.47
C ALA A 146 -1.45 -1.56 17.27
N TYR A 147 -0.31 -1.76 16.60
CA TYR A 147 0.99 -1.84 17.27
C TYR A 147 1.37 -0.52 17.95
N PHE A 148 1.25 0.62 17.25
CA PHE A 148 1.59 1.92 17.81
C PHE A 148 0.63 2.33 18.94
N HIS A 149 -0.66 2.03 18.83
CA HIS A 149 -1.63 2.24 19.89
C HIS A 149 -1.32 1.38 21.11
N ARG A 150 -1.03 0.09 20.94
CA ARG A 150 -0.61 -0.77 22.06
C ARG A 150 0.67 -0.24 22.72
N ARG A 151 1.67 0.16 21.92
CA ARG A 151 2.92 0.71 22.44
C ARG A 151 2.70 2.02 23.20
N ALA A 152 1.82 2.89 22.69
CA ALA A 152 1.44 4.13 23.37
C ALA A 152 0.67 3.88 24.68
N GLN A 153 -0.26 2.92 24.69
CA GLN A 153 -0.98 2.51 25.91
C GLN A 153 -0.02 1.98 26.97
N ILE A 154 0.89 1.07 26.59
CA ILE A 154 1.90 0.54 27.52
C ILE A 154 2.77 1.67 28.05
N ARG A 155 3.26 2.58 27.19
CA ARG A 155 4.04 3.74 27.63
C ARG A 155 3.25 4.66 28.56
N SER A 156 1.98 4.91 28.27
CA SER A 156 1.10 5.74 29.12
C SER A 156 0.89 5.11 30.50
N ALA A 157 0.75 3.80 30.56
CA ALA A 157 0.59 3.08 31.82
C ALA A 157 1.90 2.99 32.62
N THR A 158 3.05 2.85 31.94
CA THR A 158 4.36 2.65 32.58
C THR A 158 5.09 3.93 32.91
N LYS A 159 4.80 5.02 32.19
CA LYS A 159 5.44 6.34 32.35
C LYS A 159 4.40 7.40 32.72
N SER A 160 3.47 7.04 33.61
CA SER A 160 2.55 8.02 34.18
C SER A 160 3.33 8.98 35.07
N ILE A 161 3.25 10.27 34.78
CA ILE A 161 3.79 11.31 35.65
C ILE A 161 2.84 11.38 36.85
N ALA A 162 3.31 10.93 38.01
CA ALA A 162 2.51 10.91 39.23
C ALA A 162 2.47 12.27 39.93
N LEU A 163 3.54 13.05 39.85
CA LEU A 163 3.65 14.37 40.46
C LEU A 163 4.47 15.29 39.57
N LEU A 164 4.05 16.55 39.46
CA LEU A 164 4.84 17.61 38.85
C LEU A 164 5.21 18.62 39.95
N ARG A 165 6.52 18.77 40.22
CA ARG A 165 7.03 19.72 41.23
C ARG A 165 7.42 21.02 40.54
N HIS A 166 6.91 22.14 41.06
CA HIS A 166 7.37 23.48 40.71
C HIS A 166 7.82 24.22 41.98
N GLU A 167 8.59 25.31 41.83
CA GLU A 167 9.45 25.95 42.86
C GLU A 167 8.71 26.44 44.12
N GLY A 168 7.38 26.35 44.18
CA GLY A 168 6.58 26.66 45.35
C GLY A 168 5.54 25.60 45.75
N GLY A 169 5.50 24.43 45.12
CA GLY A 169 4.50 23.41 45.46
C GLY A 169 4.35 22.27 44.45
N VAL A 170 3.60 21.25 44.87
CA VAL A 170 3.21 20.11 44.05
C VAL A 170 1.96 20.47 43.26
N ILE A 171 2.04 20.36 41.94
CA ILE A 171 0.88 20.43 41.04
C ILE A 171 0.43 18.98 40.81
N THR A 172 -0.79 18.67 41.22
CA THR A 172 -1.40 17.32 41.08
C THR A 172 -2.30 17.30 39.86
#